data_AF-A0A2G6L8T1-F1
#
_entry.id   AF-A0A2G6L8T1-F1
#
_cell.length_a   1.000
_cell.length_b   1.000
_cell.length_c   1.000
_cell.angle_alpha   90.00
_cell.angle_beta   90.00
_cell.angle_gamma   90.00
#
_symmetry.space_group_name_H-M   'P 1'
#
loop_
_entity.id
_entity.type
_entity.pdbx_description
1 polymer ?
#
loop_
_entity_poly.entity_id
_entity_poly.type
_entity_poly.pdbx_seq_one_letter_code
_entity_poly.pdbx_strand_id
1 'polypeptide(L)' 'MDANAALTRLENRLGYSFNNTTLLEQALTHRSKGKNNNERLEFLGDA' A
#
# COMPACT_ATOMS: atom_id res chain seq x y z
N MET A 1 16.51 6.32 -5.59
CA MET A 1 16.13 5.52 -4.41
C MET A 1 14.88 4.76 -4.80
N ASP A 2 15.01 3.47 -5.05
CA ASP A 2 13.98 2.66 -5.69
C ASP A 2 12.81 2.43 -4.72
N ALA A 3 11.66 3.06 -4.99
CA ALA A 3 10.44 2.89 -4.20
C ALA A 3 10.07 1.41 -3.99
N ASN A 4 10.43 0.56 -4.96
CA ASN A 4 10.22 -0.87 -4.94
C ASN A 4 10.95 -1.56 -3.77
N ALA A 5 12.16 -1.12 -3.40
CA ALA A 5 12.91 -1.70 -2.29
C ALA A 5 12.26 -1.43 -0.93
N ALA A 6 11.60 -0.28 -0.77
CA ALA A 6 10.88 0.06 0.44
C ALA A 6 9.61 -0.80 0.61
N LEU A 7 8.89 -1.04 -0.49
CA LEU A 7 7.72 -1.94 -0.52
C LEU A 7 8.12 -3.37 -0.19
N THR A 8 9.15 -3.93 -0.83
CA THR A 8 9.62 -5.29 -0.54
C THR A 8 10.06 -5.45 0.92
N ARG A 9 10.70 -4.44 1.50
CA ARG A 9 11.06 -4.46 2.94
C ARG A 9 9.82 -4.51 3.83
N LEU A 10 8.77 -3.80 3.47
CA LEU A 10 7.50 -3.82 4.21
C LEU A 10 6.80 -5.18 4.05
N GLU A 11 6.72 -5.73 2.85
CA GLU A 11 6.15 -7.08 2.59
C GLU A 11 6.85 -8.15 3.44
N ASN A 12 8.19 -8.12 3.47
CA ASN A 12 8.97 -9.04 4.30
C ASN A 12 8.67 -8.87 5.80
N ARG A 13 8.44 -7.65 6.27
CA ARG A 13 8.10 -7.37 7.67
C ARG A 13 6.66 -7.80 8.01
N LEU A 14 5.75 -7.72 7.05
CA LEU A 14 4.37 -8.21 7.17
C LEU A 14 4.29 -9.74 7.05
N GLY A 15 5.31 -10.38 6.48
CA GLY A 15 5.29 -11.81 6.19
C GLY A 15 4.30 -12.18 5.07
N TYR A 16 3.92 -11.21 4.24
CA TYR A 16 2.94 -11.36 3.18
C TYR A 16 3.43 -10.67 1.91
N SER A 17 3.51 -11.44 0.82
CA SER A 17 3.81 -10.90 -0.51
C SER A 17 2.50 -10.61 -1.22
N PHE A 18 2.33 -9.37 -1.67
CA PHE A 18 1.13 -8.98 -2.40
C PHE A 18 1.22 -9.53 -3.83
N ASN A 19 0.18 -10.27 -4.24
CA ASN A 19 0.03 -10.69 -5.63
C ASN A 19 -0.04 -9.50 -6.60
N ASN A 20 -0.49 -8.35 -6.11
CA ASN A 20 -0.54 -7.10 -6.86
C ASN A 20 0.05 -5.97 -6.01
N THR A 21 1.28 -5.57 -6.32
CA THR A 21 2.01 -4.50 -5.61
C THR A 21 1.31 -3.15 -5.65
N THR A 22 0.48 -2.90 -6.67
CA THR A 22 -0.28 -1.63 -6.77
C THR A 22 -1.29 -1.46 -5.64
N LEU A 23 -1.78 -2.56 -5.04
CA LEU A 23 -2.66 -2.49 -3.86
C LEU A 23 -1.90 -2.02 -2.62
N LEU A 24 -0.66 -2.47 -2.45
CA LEU A 24 0.21 -2.02 -1.36
C LEU A 24 0.60 -0.55 -1.55
N GLU A 25 0.96 -0.16 -2.77
CA GLU A 25 1.22 1.24 -3.12
C GLU A 25 0.01 2.14 -2.82
N GLN A 26 -1.19 1.69 -3.21
CA GLN A 26 -2.43 2.41 -2.96
C GLN A 26 -2.72 2.52 -1.47
N ALA A 27 -2.54 1.44 -0.70
CA ALA A 27 -2.73 1.44 0.76
C ALA A 27 -1.80 2.42 1.49
N LEU A 28 -0.61 2.66 0.94
CA LEU A 28 0.38 3.61 1.47
C LEU A 28 0.25 5.02 0.88
N THR A 29 -0.67 5.24 -0.05
CA THR A 29 -0.88 6.55 -0.69
C THR A 29 -1.93 7.34 0.07
N HIS A 30 -1.49 8.39 0.75
CA HIS A 30 -2.37 9.31 1.46
C HIS A 30 -3.26 10.13 0.48
N ARG A 31 -4.47 10.50 0.91
CA ARG A 31 -5.46 11.23 0.10
C ARG A 31 -4.98 12.54 -0.53
N SER A 32 -3.98 13.20 0.05
CA SER A 32 -3.39 14.43 -0.52
C SER A 32 -2.64 14.21 -1.85
N LYS A 33 -2.29 12.96 -2.19
CA LYS A 33 -1.60 12.61 -3.44
C LYS A 33 -2.51 12.45 -4.65
N GLY A 34 -3.83 12.40 -4.48
CA GLY A 34 -4.80 12.34 -5.59
C GLY A 34 -5.92 11.32 -5.39
N LYS A 35 -6.64 11.00 -6.48
CA LYS A 35 -7.81 10.10 -6.47
C LYS A 35 -7.49 8.63 -6.18
N ASN A 36 -6.30 8.15 -6.53
CA ASN A 36 -5.88 6.77 -6.26
C ASN A 36 -5.12 6.74 -4.94
N ASN A 37 -5.88 6.63 -3.85
CA ASN A 37 -5.37 6.70 -2.48
C ASN A 37 -5.98 5.57 -1.63
N ASN A 38 -5.62 5.57 -0.35
CA ASN A 38 -6.01 4.54 0.61
C ASN A 38 -7.41 4.68 1.22
N GLU A 39 -8.18 5.76 1.00
CA GLU A 39 -9.46 6.03 1.70
C GLU A 39 -10.45 4.86 1.59
N ARG A 40 -10.52 4.22 0.41
CA ARG A 40 -11.41 3.06 0.20
C ARG A 40 -10.92 1.79 0.91
N LEU A 41 -9.61 1.62 1.01
CA LEU A 41 -9.00 0.46 1.67
C LEU A 41 -9.08 0.61 3.20
N GLU A 42 -8.91 1.83 3.71
CA GLU A 42 -9.12 2.19 5.12
C GLU A 42 -10.56 1.88 5.55
N PHE A 43 -11.55 2.34 4.78
CA PHE A 43 -12.96 2.04 5.06
C PHE A 43 -13.27 0.55 5.14
N LEU A 44 -12.66 -0.28 4.28
CA LEU A 44 -12.84 -1.74 4.31
C LEU A 44 -12.15 -2.39 5.52
N GLY A 45 -11.02 -1.83 5.97
CA GLY A 45 -10.27 -2.35 7.12
C GLY A 45 -10.86 -1.97 8.48
N ASP A 46 -11.61 -0.86 8.54
CA ASP A 46 -12.29 -0.39 9.75
C ASP A 46 -13.62 -1.12 10.03
N ALA A 47 -14.22 -1.77 9.02
CA ALA A 47 -15.50 -2.48 9.10
C ALA A 47 -15.37 -3.87 9.72
#